data_AF-A0A0B1RZ29-F1
#
_entry.id   AF-A0A0B1RZ29-F1
#
_cell.length_a   1.000
_cell.length_b   1.000
_cell.length_c   1.000
_cell.angle_alpha   90.00
_cell.angle_beta   90.00
_cell.angle_gamma   90.00
#
_symmetry.space_group_name_H-M   'P 1'
#
loop_
_entity.id
_entity.type
_entity.pdbx_description
1 polymer ?
#
loop_
_entity_poly.entity_id
_entity_poly.type
_entity_poly.pdbx_seq_one_letter_code
_entity_poly.pdbx_strand_id
1 'polypeptide(L)'
;MVHLFEWKWTDIAAECENFLQYYGYGAVQVSPPNEHITLTQNGDVPWWIRYQPVSYKLNSRSGNEQQFKDMVNRCNKVGVR
;
A
#
# COMPACT_ATOMS: atom_id res chain seq x y z
N MET A 1 -10.95 -6.19 9.14
CA MET A 1 -9.73 -5.50 8.70
C MET A 1 -8.84 -6.53 8.02
N VAL A 2 -8.16 -6.17 6.93
CA VAL A 2 -7.23 -7.05 6.20
C VAL A 2 -5.87 -6.36 6.06
N HIS A 3 -4.79 -7.13 6.03
CA HIS A 3 -3.44 -6.62 5.76
C HIS A 3 -3.03 -7.03 4.34
N LEU A 4 -2.94 -6.07 3.43
CA LEU A 4 -2.49 -6.28 2.05
C LEU A 4 -0.98 -6.03 1.95
N PHE A 5 -0.23 -7.02 2.43
CA PHE A 5 1.22 -6.95 2.59
C PHE A 5 1.95 -6.91 1.25
N GLU A 6 2.78 -5.88 1.03
CA GLU A 6 3.55 -5.62 -0.19
C GLU A 6 2.74 -5.30 -1.47
N TRP A 7 1.43 -5.05 -1.36
CA TRP A 7 0.61 -4.71 -2.52
C TRP A 7 0.88 -3.28 -3.03
N LYS A 8 0.72 -3.07 -4.34
CA LYS A 8 0.81 -1.73 -4.94
C LYS A 8 -0.45 -0.93 -4.64
N TRP A 9 -0.35 0.39 -4.58
CA TRP A 9 -1.49 1.27 -4.30
C TRP A 9 -2.64 1.10 -5.30
N THR A 10 -2.30 0.89 -6.58
CA THR A 10 -3.29 0.67 -7.64
C THR A 10 -4.08 -0.62 -7.44
N ASP A 11 -3.41 -1.67 -6.95
CA ASP A 11 -4.01 -2.99 -6.75
C ASP A 11 -4.92 -2.97 -5.52
N ILE A 12 -4.50 -2.30 -4.44
CA ILE A 12 -5.33 -2.08 -3.26
C ILE A 12 -6.58 -1.28 -3.61
N ALA A 13 -6.45 -0.22 -4.42
CA ALA A 13 -7.59 0.60 -4.85
C ALA A 13 -8.62 -0.24 -5.63
N ALA A 14 -8.16 -1.10 -6.55
CA ALA A 14 -9.02 -2.02 -7.28
C ALA A 14 -9.64 -3.07 -6.36
N GLU A 15 -8.90 -3.60 -5.39
CA GLU A 15 -9.38 -4.59 -4.43
C GLU A 15 -10.48 -4.02 -3.52
N CYS A 16 -10.34 -2.75 -3.09
CA CYS A 16 -11.39 -2.03 -2.38
C CYS A 16 -12.72 -1.99 -3.16
N GLU A 17 -12.65 -1.65 -4.45
CA GLU A 17 -13.82 -1.46 -5.32
C GLU A 17 -14.40 -2.78 -5.83
N ASN A 18 -13.58 -3.78 -6.11
CA ASN A 18 -14.04 -5.00 -6.79
C ASN A 18 -14.39 -6.12 -5.82
N PHE A 19 -13.82 -6.11 -4.61
CA PHE A 19 -13.97 -7.20 -3.66
C PHE A 19 -14.35 -6.69 -2.28
N LEU A 20 -13.44 -5.99 -1.59
CA LEU A 20 -13.55 -5.75 -0.14
C LEU A 20 -14.85 -5.08 0.29
N GLN A 21 -15.36 -4.12 -0.50
CA GLN A 21 -16.63 -3.45 -0.20
C GLN A 21 -17.83 -4.40 -0.13
N TYR A 22 -17.83 -5.47 -0.93
CA TYR A 22 -18.96 -6.41 -1.01
C TYR A 22 -18.92 -7.48 0.09
N TYR A 23 -17.76 -7.68 0.74
CA TYR A 23 -17.54 -8.73 1.74
C TYR A 23 -17.42 -8.20 3.17
N GLY A 24 -17.83 -6.95 3.42
CA GLY A 24 -17.93 -6.39 4.78
C GLY A 24 -16.59 -6.01 5.42
N TYR A 25 -15.53 -5.81 4.63
CA TYR A 25 -14.26 -5.31 5.14
C TYR A 25 -14.35 -3.79 5.39
N GLY A 26 -14.12 -3.36 6.63
CA GLY A 26 -14.12 -1.93 6.97
C GLY A 26 -12.76 -1.23 6.93
N ALA A 27 -11.65 -1.98 6.82
CA ALA A 27 -10.31 -1.39 6.83
C ALA A 27 -9.22 -2.24 6.18
N VAL A 28 -8.23 -1.57 5.59
CA VAL A 28 -7.00 -2.13 4.99
C VAL A 28 -5.78 -1.57 5.72
N GLN A 29 -4.96 -2.46 6.28
CA GLN A 29 -3.62 -2.13 6.68
C GLN A 29 -2.68 -2.27 5.46
N VAL A 30 -1.90 -1.22 5.21
CA VAL A 30 -0.90 -1.18 4.14
C VAL A 30 0.51 -1.34 4.68
N SER A 31 1.42 -1.82 3.85
CA SER A 31 2.86 -1.77 4.15
C SER A 31 3.38 -0.32 4.19
N PRO A 32 4.51 -0.03 4.86
CA PRO A 32 4.99 1.34 5.07
C PRO A 32 5.05 2.15 3.75
N PRO A 33 4.39 3.33 3.69
CA PRO A 33 4.27 4.12 2.45
C PRO A 33 5.38 5.14 2.25
N ASN A 34 6.18 5.39 3.29
CA ASN A 34 7.29 6.33 3.27
C ASN A 34 8.49 5.78 2.48
N GLU A 35 9.37 6.69 2.07
CA GLU A 35 10.64 6.38 1.43
C GLU A 35 11.52 5.54 2.35
N HIS A 36 12.10 4.50 1.77
CA HIS A 36 12.91 3.51 2.47
C HIS A 36 14.18 3.20 1.67
N ILE A 37 15.12 2.51 2.31
CA ILE A 37 16.35 2.10 1.63
C ILE A 37 16.02 1.23 0.41
N THR A 38 16.86 1.30 -0.61
CA THR A 38 16.82 0.37 -1.74
C THR A 38 17.99 -0.59 -1.63
N LEU A 39 17.69 -1.88 -1.52
CA LEU A 39 18.68 -2.93 -1.43
C LEU A 39 18.17 -4.15 -2.22
N THR A 40 19.03 -4.70 -3.05
CA THR A 40 18.81 -6.01 -3.69
C THR A 40 19.74 -7.02 -3.04
N GLN A 41 19.19 -8.11 -2.53
CA GLN A 41 19.92 -9.21 -1.92
C GLN A 41 19.58 -10.51 -2.67
N ASN A 42 20.60 -11.24 -3.15
CA ASN A 42 20.42 -12.50 -3.87
C ASN A 42 19.46 -12.42 -5.08
N GLY A 43 19.44 -11.26 -5.77
CA GLY A 43 18.57 -11.03 -6.93
C GLY A 43 17.12 -10.66 -6.59
N ASP A 44 16.76 -10.52 -5.31
CA ASP A 44 15.44 -10.10 -4.86
C ASP A 44 15.52 -8.84 -3.98
N VAL A 45 14.40 -8.16 -3.82
CA VAL A 45 14.23 -6.99 -2.97
C VAL A 45 13.51 -7.44 -1.69
N PRO A 46 14.22 -7.56 -0.55
CA PRO A 46 13.61 -8.08 0.67
C PRO A 46 12.49 -7.18 1.18
N TRP A 47 11.42 -7.76 1.73
CA TRP A 47 10.27 -6.99 2.23
C TRP A 47 10.63 -6.07 3.40
N TRP A 48 11.60 -6.47 4.22
CA TRP A 48 11.96 -5.75 5.44
C TRP A 48 12.63 -4.40 5.17
N ILE A 49 13.07 -4.13 3.93
CA ILE A 49 13.65 -2.82 3.57
C ILE A 49 12.67 -1.68 3.85
N ARG A 50 11.35 -1.95 3.76
CA ARG A 50 10.30 -0.96 3.99
C ARG A 50 10.24 -0.45 5.43
N TYR A 51 10.86 -1.18 6.36
CA TYR A 51 10.94 -0.83 7.78
C TYR A 51 12.25 -0.08 8.11
N GLN A 52 13.05 0.28 7.11
CA GLN A 52 14.25 1.11 7.23
C GLN A 52 13.99 2.46 6.54
N PRO A 53 13.27 3.40 7.20
CA PRO A 53 12.87 4.67 6.61
C PRO A 53 14.08 5.56 6.30
N VAL A 54 14.06 6.22 5.14
CA VAL A 54 15.08 7.21 4.73
C VAL A 54 14.53 8.63 4.82
N SER A 55 13.25 8.80 4.50
CA SER A 55 12.55 10.06 4.67
C SER A 55 11.04 9.83 4.84
N TYR A 56 10.30 10.89 5.13
CA TYR A 56 8.83 10.86 5.22
C TYR A 56 8.14 11.15 3.89
N LYS A 57 8.87 11.25 2.78
CA LYS A 57 8.26 11.37 1.45
C LYS A 57 7.45 10.11 1.16
N LEU A 58 6.25 10.28 0.61
CA LEU A 58 5.37 9.17 0.26
C LEU A 58 5.74 8.61 -1.11
N ASN A 59 6.92 7.99 -1.19
CA ASN A 59 7.39 7.31 -2.39
C ASN A 59 8.05 6.00 -1.96
N SER A 60 7.38 4.88 -2.21
CA SER A 60 7.80 3.55 -1.72
C SER A 60 7.73 2.52 -2.83
N ARG A 61 8.13 1.28 -2.52
CA ARG A 61 7.98 0.11 -3.42
C ARG A 61 6.56 -0.06 -3.97
N SER A 62 5.54 0.34 -3.22
CA SER A 62 4.13 0.20 -3.62
C SER A 62 3.64 1.29 -4.60
N GLY A 63 4.40 2.39 -4.76
CA GLY A 63 4.06 3.50 -5.66
C GLY A 63 4.35 4.89 -5.07
N ASN A 64 3.99 5.92 -5.82
CA ASN A 64 4.20 7.32 -5.47
C ASN A 64 3.03 7.94 -4.68
N GLU A 65 3.21 9.18 -4.24
CA GLU A 65 2.25 9.91 -3.41
C GLU A 65 0.90 10.11 -4.09
N GLN A 66 0.90 10.36 -5.40
CA GLN A 66 -0.34 10.55 -6.16
C GLN A 66 -1.17 9.27 -6.20
N GLN A 67 -0.52 8.12 -6.40
CA GLN A 67 -1.16 6.80 -6.38
C GLN A 67 -1.67 6.45 -4.98
N PHE A 68 -0.91 6.80 -3.93
CA PHE A 68 -1.34 6.60 -2.55
C PHE A 68 -2.60 7.41 -2.22
N LYS A 69 -2.63 8.71 -2.60
CA LYS A 69 -3.82 9.56 -2.45
C LYS A 69 -5.02 9.01 -3.23
N ASP A 70 -4.82 8.55 -4.46
CA ASP A 70 -5.88 7.96 -5.27
C ASP A 70 -6.47 6.71 -4.60
N MET A 71 -5.62 5.81 -4.13
CA MET A 71 -6.03 4.62 -3.37
C MET A 71 -6.86 4.98 -2.14
N VAL A 72 -6.38 5.90 -1.29
CA VAL A 72 -7.11 6.34 -0.10
C VAL A 72 -8.47 6.91 -0.47
N ASN A 73 -8.54 7.75 -1.51
CA ASN A 73 -9.81 8.34 -1.95
C ASN A 73 -10.79 7.29 -2.47
N ARG A 74 -10.33 6.32 -3.25
CA ARG A 74 -11.16 5.27 -3.84
C ARG A 74 -11.67 4.29 -2.79
N CYS A 75 -10.80 3.82 -1.89
CA CYS A 75 -11.22 2.96 -0.77
C CYS A 75 -12.23 3.67 0.14
N ASN A 76 -11.98 4.93 0.50
CA ASN A 76 -12.90 5.68 1.36
C ASN A 76 -14.29 5.88 0.72
N LYS A 77 -14.37 6.08 -0.61
CA LYS A 77 -15.65 6.21 -1.34
C LYS A 77 -16.52 4.96 -1.23
N VAL A 78 -15.93 3.79 -1.09
CA VAL A 78 -16.64 2.50 -0.93
C VAL A 78 -16.69 2.02 0.52
N GLY A 79 -16.37 2.89 1.48
CA GLY A 79 -16.49 2.59 2.91
C GLY A 79 -15.35 1.75 3.52
N VAL A 80 -14.25 1.55 2.80
CA VAL A 80 -13.05 0.83 3.26
C VAL A 80 -11.99 1.85 3.68
N ARG A 81 -11.43 1.74 4.90
CA ARG A 81 -10.49 2.73 5.48
C ARG A 81 -9.05 2.26 5.61
#